data_AF-A0ABD2J0H5-F1
#
_entry.id   AF-A0ABD2J0H5-F1
#
_cell.length_a   1.000
_cell.length_b   1.000
_cell.length_c   1.000
_cell.angle_alpha   90.00
_cell.angle_beta   90.00
_cell.angle_gamma   90.00
#
_symmetry.space_group_name_H-M   'P 1'
#
loop_
_entity.id
_entity.type
_entity.pdbx_description
1 polymer ?
#
loop_
_entity_poly.entity_id
_entity_poly.type
_entity_poly.pdbx_seq_one_letter_code
_entity_poly.pdbx_strand_id
1 'polypeptide(L)'
;MDSAKKRTGRGKQTATEQRKSEDGKGTRRNEEDEVLLIEEETVPNTHDPLPFGDGAWDVSKYCDDISLRMVSQSEDALDLEFDLVNVEAPIANALRRVLISEVPSMAIEKVFLYQNTSCIQDEVLCHRLGLIPIYADARQFTFPPPPNSSATQQINTDILEMEPSANPEQNLVFAINVTCPSVSKGKKKRGKEGNVPQKEGQQQIGSGSDSEEGAIGAKASGGCIRERGGSGNWVVYTSAFGWKPSGEQRKQFANDPPRFVHGDIILAKLRPGQEIEASCHCVKGIGRDHAKFSPVATATYRLLPQIKLKKDNFDEEQAARLQSSFSTGVIGRDEQTGRVYVRDARADTSSRNVFIHDDLKDAVEMGKKKTHFIFSVESVGALPSHKLVIEACKVMREKVDHLREQISSRLEML
;
A
#
# COMPACT_ATOMS: atom_id res chain seq x y z
N MET A 1 88.95 -54.02 -1.25
CA MET A 1 89.32 -53.00 -0.28
C MET A 1 88.12 -52.76 0.62
N ASP A 2 88.31 -53.11 1.88
CA ASP A 2 87.57 -52.74 3.09
C ASP A 2 86.05 -52.92 3.25
N SER A 3 85.71 -54.00 3.97
CA SER A 3 85.30 -53.98 5.40
C SER A 3 84.17 -53.04 5.88
N ALA A 4 83.08 -53.70 6.28
CA ALA A 4 82.49 -53.70 7.64
C ALA A 4 81.28 -52.79 8.03
N LYS A 5 80.24 -53.51 8.49
CA LYS A 5 79.40 -53.32 9.71
C LYS A 5 78.18 -52.37 9.74
N LYS A 6 77.00 -53.04 9.70
CA LYS A 6 75.92 -53.16 10.73
C LYS A 6 75.28 -51.91 11.39
N ARG A 7 73.96 -51.84 11.17
CA ARG A 7 72.79 -51.76 12.10
C ARG A 7 72.26 -50.42 12.67
N THR A 8 70.96 -50.23 12.41
CA THR A 8 69.81 -49.77 13.24
C THR A 8 69.64 -48.29 13.65
N GLY A 9 68.45 -47.74 13.34
CA GLY A 9 67.86 -46.60 14.04
C GLY A 9 66.65 -45.97 13.32
N ARG A 10 65.45 -46.07 13.93
CA ARG A 10 64.21 -45.34 13.55
C ARG A 10 64.42 -43.82 13.54
N GLY A 11 63.73 -43.09 12.66
CA GLY A 11 63.39 -41.69 12.91
C GLY A 11 63.10 -40.81 11.69
N LYS A 12 61.84 -40.33 11.62
CA LYS A 12 61.37 -39.06 11.04
C LYS A 12 61.59 -38.81 9.54
N GLN A 13 60.54 -39.04 8.75
CA GLN A 13 60.26 -38.21 7.57
C GLN A 13 59.45 -36.98 8.03
N THR A 14 60.00 -35.81 7.72
CA THR A 14 59.48 -34.48 8.00
C THR A 14 58.25 -34.19 7.15
N ALA A 15 57.16 -33.81 7.83
CA ALA A 15 55.94 -33.28 7.26
C ALA A 15 56.22 -31.98 6.49
N THR A 16 55.78 -31.91 5.23
CA THR A 16 55.55 -30.65 4.54
C THR A 16 54.03 -30.50 4.49
N GLU A 17 53.52 -29.58 5.31
CA GLU A 17 52.10 -29.34 5.54
C GLU A 17 51.39 -28.90 4.25
N GLN A 18 50.47 -29.74 3.80
CA GLN A 18 49.31 -29.33 3.02
C GLN A 18 48.40 -28.52 3.96
N ARG A 19 48.32 -27.21 3.77
CA ARG A 19 47.21 -26.41 4.30
C ARG A 19 45.97 -26.74 3.47
N LYS A 20 45.25 -27.79 3.86
CA LYS A 20 43.81 -27.87 3.61
C LYS A 20 43.17 -26.79 4.48
N SER A 21 42.65 -25.74 3.86
CA SER A 21 41.57 -24.97 4.46
C SER A 21 40.39 -25.92 4.59
N GLU A 22 40.10 -26.34 5.81
CA GLU A 22 38.82 -26.93 6.17
C GLU A 22 37.77 -25.82 6.09
N ASP A 23 37.31 -25.54 4.86
CA ASP A 23 36.03 -24.87 4.68
C ASP A 23 34.97 -25.85 5.19
N GLY A 24 34.45 -25.56 6.38
CA GLY A 24 33.32 -26.26 6.97
C GLY A 24 32.18 -26.28 5.96
N LYS A 25 31.95 -27.45 5.35
CA LYS A 25 30.71 -27.78 4.65
C LYS A 25 29.58 -27.71 5.68
N GLY A 26 29.02 -26.53 5.88
CA GLY A 26 27.65 -26.41 6.36
C GLY A 26 26.76 -27.10 5.33
N THR A 27 26.09 -28.16 5.74
CA THR A 27 25.11 -28.88 4.92
C THR A 27 24.10 -27.86 4.39
N ARG A 28 24.13 -27.58 3.07
CA ARG A 28 23.09 -26.78 2.41
C ARG A 28 21.76 -27.48 2.68
N ARG A 29 20.71 -26.71 2.97
CA ARG A 29 19.35 -27.26 3.17
C ARG A 29 18.98 -28.11 1.95
N ASN A 30 18.25 -29.21 2.16
CA ASN A 30 17.72 -29.99 1.05
C ASN A 30 16.79 -29.07 0.24
N GLU A 31 17.04 -28.94 -1.06
CA GLU A 31 16.25 -28.06 -1.94
C GLU A 31 14.75 -28.41 -1.93
N GLU A 32 14.40 -29.65 -1.60
CA GLU A 32 13.01 -30.12 -1.51
C GLU A 32 12.27 -29.55 -0.28
N ASP A 33 12.98 -29.30 0.84
CA ASP A 33 12.37 -28.76 2.06
C ASP A 33 12.08 -27.25 1.95
N GLU A 34 12.79 -26.56 1.06
CA GLU A 34 12.67 -25.11 0.81
C GLU A 34 11.53 -24.75 -0.15
N VAL A 35 10.87 -25.75 -0.72
CA VAL A 35 9.80 -25.57 -1.71
C VAL A 35 8.49 -26.06 -1.14
N LEU A 36 7.52 -25.17 -1.09
CA LEU A 36 6.12 -25.52 -0.87
C LEU A 36 5.58 -26.09 -2.19
N LEU A 37 5.18 -27.35 -2.19
CA LEU A 37 4.64 -28.00 -3.38
C LEU A 37 3.16 -27.67 -3.53
N ILE A 38 2.69 -27.58 -4.77
CA ILE A 38 1.29 -27.35 -5.11
C ILE A 38 0.83 -28.55 -5.91
N GLU A 39 -0.05 -29.34 -5.31
CA GLU A 39 -0.70 -30.47 -5.96
C GLU A 39 -2.12 -30.07 -6.43
N GLU A 40 -2.81 -31.01 -7.06
CA GLU A 40 -4.18 -30.84 -7.55
C GLU A 40 -5.14 -30.48 -6.40
N GLU A 41 -5.15 -31.31 -5.36
CA GLU A 41 -6.08 -31.19 -4.24
C GLU A 41 -5.46 -30.57 -2.98
N THR A 42 -4.13 -30.69 -2.81
CA THR A 42 -3.46 -30.31 -1.56
C THR A 42 -2.24 -29.41 -1.78
N VAL A 43 -1.79 -28.80 -0.69
CA VAL A 43 -0.56 -28.01 -0.66
C VAL A 43 0.28 -28.57 0.48
N PRO A 44 1.12 -29.58 0.24
CA PRO A 44 1.94 -30.16 1.29
C PRO A 44 3.15 -29.25 1.60
N ASN A 45 3.89 -29.61 2.65
CA ASN A 45 5.11 -28.91 3.05
C ASN A 45 4.90 -27.41 3.39
N THR A 46 3.81 -27.07 4.09
CA THR A 46 3.51 -25.67 4.47
C THR A 46 4.28 -25.15 5.66
N HIS A 47 4.87 -26.05 6.46
CA HIS A 47 5.64 -25.66 7.63
C HIS A 47 7.06 -25.29 7.22
N ASP A 48 7.59 -24.26 7.88
CA ASP A 48 9.01 -23.93 7.76
C ASP A 48 9.80 -25.02 8.51
N PRO A 49 10.79 -25.69 7.87
CA PRO A 49 11.71 -26.53 8.62
C PRO A 49 12.45 -25.64 9.63
N LEU A 50 12.94 -26.22 10.72
CA LEU A 50 13.80 -25.48 11.64
C LEU A 50 14.93 -24.83 10.82
N PRO A 51 15.18 -23.52 10.97
CA PRO A 51 16.10 -22.79 10.10
C PRO A 51 17.56 -23.27 10.18
N PHE A 52 17.85 -24.18 11.10
CA PHE A 52 19.14 -24.78 11.36
C PHE A 52 19.11 -26.24 10.93
N GLY A 53 20.05 -26.65 10.08
CA GLY A 53 20.50 -28.04 10.09
C GLY A 53 21.15 -28.38 11.44
N ASP A 54 21.98 -29.42 11.51
CA ASP A 54 22.66 -29.85 12.75
C ASP A 54 23.66 -28.81 13.34
N GLY A 55 23.71 -27.57 12.85
CA GLY A 55 24.58 -26.48 13.30
C GLY A 55 23.94 -25.54 14.33
N ALA A 56 24.78 -24.81 15.06
CA ALA A 56 24.33 -23.77 16.00
C ALA A 56 23.81 -22.52 15.27
N TRP A 57 22.78 -21.87 15.83
CA TRP A 57 22.25 -20.60 15.35
C TRP A 57 23.28 -19.46 15.50
N ASP A 58 23.55 -18.78 14.39
CA ASP A 58 24.45 -17.63 14.33
C ASP A 58 23.71 -16.47 13.67
N VAL A 59 23.41 -15.44 14.47
CA VAL A 59 22.64 -14.26 14.04
C VAL A 59 23.39 -13.46 12.97
N SER A 60 24.72 -13.41 13.03
CA SER A 60 25.50 -12.58 12.09
C SER A 60 25.44 -13.19 10.69
N LYS A 61 25.67 -14.51 10.59
CA LYS A 61 25.55 -15.24 9.33
C LYS A 61 24.15 -15.17 8.74
N TYR A 62 23.13 -15.31 9.59
CA TYR A 62 21.74 -15.18 9.16
C TYR A 62 21.45 -13.80 8.57
N CYS A 63 21.87 -12.73 9.25
CA CYS A 63 21.67 -11.37 8.76
C CYS A 63 22.44 -11.07 7.46
N ASP A 64 23.63 -11.64 7.29
CA ASP A 64 24.44 -11.49 6.07
C ASP A 64 23.83 -12.20 4.86
N ASP A 65 23.07 -13.27 5.09
CA ASP A 65 22.41 -14.04 4.03
C ASP A 65 21.11 -13.37 3.51
N ILE A 66 20.53 -12.43 4.24
CA ILE A 66 19.30 -11.72 3.83
C ILE A 66 19.61 -10.80 2.64
N SER A 67 18.86 -10.97 1.55
CA SER A 67 19.00 -10.14 0.36
C SER A 67 17.69 -9.43 0.02
N LEU A 68 17.77 -8.11 -0.19
CA LEU A 68 16.67 -7.28 -0.65
C LEU A 68 16.94 -6.81 -2.08
N ARG A 69 15.99 -7.01 -2.99
CA ARG A 69 16.11 -6.56 -4.40
C ARG A 69 14.89 -5.75 -4.81
N MET A 70 15.11 -4.50 -5.20
CA MET A 70 14.07 -3.63 -5.73
C MET A 70 13.74 -4.06 -7.16
N VAL A 71 12.46 -4.30 -7.46
CA VAL A 71 12.04 -4.77 -8.79
C VAL A 71 11.42 -3.63 -9.59
N SER A 72 10.47 -2.92 -9.00
CA SER A 72 9.86 -1.75 -9.63
C SER A 72 9.40 -0.74 -8.59
N GLN A 73 9.37 0.52 -9.00
CA GLN A 73 8.74 1.62 -8.27
C GLN A 73 8.02 2.49 -9.28
N SER A 74 6.79 2.88 -8.97
CA SER A 74 6.01 3.80 -9.81
C SER A 74 6.64 5.20 -9.86
N GLU A 75 6.37 5.96 -10.91
CA GLU A 75 6.90 7.32 -11.09
C GLU A 75 6.46 8.28 -9.98
N ASP A 76 5.25 8.08 -9.45
CA ASP A 76 4.71 8.83 -8.31
C ASP A 76 5.20 8.32 -6.94
N ALA A 77 6.03 7.27 -6.92
CA ALA A 77 6.56 6.60 -5.75
C ALA A 77 5.49 6.10 -4.75
N LEU A 78 4.26 5.87 -5.23
CA LEU A 78 3.17 5.31 -4.44
C LEU A 78 3.18 3.78 -4.42
N ASP A 79 3.63 3.15 -5.50
CA ASP A 79 3.69 1.70 -5.64
C ASP A 79 5.14 1.22 -5.61
N LEU A 80 5.37 0.13 -4.87
CA LEU A 80 6.68 -0.49 -4.74
C LEU A 80 6.55 -2.01 -4.76
N GLU A 81 7.28 -2.63 -5.68
CA GLU A 81 7.51 -4.08 -5.71
C GLU A 81 8.98 -4.40 -5.40
N PHE A 82 9.21 -5.24 -4.39
CA PHE A 82 10.56 -5.68 -4.02
C PHE A 82 10.57 -7.15 -3.58
N ASP A 83 11.72 -7.79 -3.75
CA ASP A 83 11.98 -9.14 -3.31
C ASP A 83 12.71 -9.12 -1.97
N LEU A 84 12.23 -9.93 -1.03
CA LEU A 84 12.90 -10.26 0.22
C LEU A 84 13.27 -11.76 0.18
N VAL A 85 14.57 -12.04 0.14
CA VAL A 85 15.12 -13.39 -0.05
C VAL A 85 15.86 -13.81 1.22
N ASN A 86 15.79 -15.11 1.54
CA ASN A 86 16.39 -15.77 2.70
C ASN A 86 15.81 -15.33 4.04
N VAL A 87 14.50 -15.09 4.09
CA VAL A 87 13.76 -14.76 5.32
C VAL A 87 12.67 -15.79 5.55
N GLU A 88 12.23 -15.99 6.79
CA GLU A 88 11.12 -16.87 7.15
C GLU A 88 9.77 -16.14 7.14
N ALA A 89 8.68 -16.90 7.01
CA ALA A 89 7.33 -16.35 6.96
C ALA A 89 6.95 -15.48 8.19
N PRO A 90 7.37 -15.78 9.44
CA PRO A 90 7.05 -14.93 10.58
C PRO A 90 7.58 -13.50 10.47
N ILE A 91 8.80 -13.31 9.96
CA ILE A 91 9.43 -11.99 9.83
C ILE A 91 8.79 -11.21 8.69
N ALA A 92 8.61 -11.85 7.53
CA ALA A 92 7.90 -11.25 6.39
C ALA A 92 6.46 -10.83 6.77
N ASN A 93 5.74 -11.68 7.50
CA ASN A 93 4.39 -11.37 7.96
C ASN A 93 4.37 -10.30 9.05
N ALA A 94 5.38 -10.23 9.92
CA ALA A 94 5.52 -9.14 10.87
C ALA A 94 5.67 -7.79 10.15
N LEU A 95 6.55 -7.70 9.16
CA LEU A 95 6.72 -6.51 8.33
C LEU A 95 5.41 -6.09 7.66
N ARG A 96 4.71 -7.04 7.03
CA ARG A 96 3.40 -6.79 6.41
C ARG A 96 2.37 -6.25 7.41
N ARG A 97 2.29 -6.82 8.62
CA ARG A 97 1.34 -6.38 9.65
C ARG A 97 1.65 -4.98 10.14
N VAL A 98 2.93 -4.69 10.39
CA VAL A 98 3.38 -3.37 10.87
C VAL A 98 3.06 -2.28 9.85
N LEU A 99 3.30 -2.55 8.55
CA LEU A 99 2.95 -1.64 7.45
C LEU A 99 1.47 -1.24 7.46
N ILE A 100 0.58 -2.20 7.72
CA ILE A 100 -0.88 -1.98 7.69
C ILE A 100 -1.39 -1.29 8.96
N SER A 101 -0.91 -1.70 10.14
CA SER A 101 -1.58 -1.35 11.39
C SER A 101 -0.76 -0.51 12.37
N GLU A 102 0.55 -0.36 12.19
CA GLU A 102 1.39 0.24 13.24
C GLU A 102 2.27 1.39 12.77
N VAL A 103 2.49 1.53 11.46
CA VAL A 103 3.09 2.75 10.92
C VAL A 103 2.09 3.91 11.10
N PRO A 104 2.46 4.98 11.82
CA PRO A 104 1.54 6.06 12.11
C PRO A 104 1.32 6.98 10.92
N SER A 105 0.11 7.53 10.81
CA SER A 105 -0.27 8.51 9.78
C SER A 105 -1.15 9.62 10.37
N MET A 106 -1.37 10.69 9.60
CA MET A 106 -2.27 11.79 9.95
C MET A 106 -3.64 11.58 9.31
N ALA A 107 -4.71 11.64 10.09
CA ALA A 107 -6.08 11.60 9.58
C ALA A 107 -7.01 12.52 10.38
N ILE A 108 -8.18 12.84 9.82
CA ILE A 108 -9.20 13.64 10.50
C ILE A 108 -9.83 12.81 11.63
N GLU A 109 -9.84 13.38 12.84
CA GLU A 109 -10.42 12.76 14.03
C GLU A 109 -11.64 13.52 14.53
N LYS A 110 -11.52 14.86 14.64
CA LYS A 110 -12.62 15.71 15.11
C LYS A 110 -13.08 16.63 13.99
N VAL A 111 -14.39 16.67 13.77
CA VAL A 111 -15.04 17.56 12.81
C VAL A 111 -15.98 18.46 13.58
N PHE A 112 -15.68 19.76 13.57
CA PHE A 112 -16.52 20.82 14.10
C PHE A 112 -17.40 21.32 12.97
N LEU A 113 -18.64 20.86 12.94
CA LEU A 113 -19.62 21.22 11.93
C LEU A 113 -20.39 22.45 12.41
N TYR A 114 -20.26 23.57 11.72
CA TYR A 114 -21.01 24.79 12.03
C TYR A 114 -22.34 24.83 11.30
N GLN A 115 -22.35 24.32 10.07
CA GLN A 115 -23.54 24.29 9.23
C GLN A 115 -23.47 23.17 8.20
N ASN A 116 -24.54 22.39 8.10
CA ASN A 116 -24.75 21.43 7.02
C ASN A 116 -26.22 21.45 6.60
N THR A 117 -26.50 22.07 5.46
CA THR A 117 -27.84 22.04 4.84
C THR A 117 -27.90 21.12 3.62
N SER A 118 -26.87 20.28 3.45
CA SER A 118 -26.81 19.28 2.40
C SER A 118 -27.78 18.12 2.65
N CYS A 119 -27.92 17.23 1.66
CA CYS A 119 -28.73 16.02 1.83
C CYS A 119 -27.99 14.89 2.56
N ILE A 120 -26.68 15.01 2.78
CA ILE A 120 -25.88 13.99 3.48
C ILE A 120 -25.97 14.27 4.98
N GLN A 121 -26.32 13.25 5.75
CA GLN A 121 -26.37 13.32 7.21
C GLN A 121 -24.98 13.61 7.79
N ASP A 122 -24.95 14.32 8.91
CA ASP A 122 -23.72 14.82 9.53
C ASP A 122 -22.75 13.69 9.87
N GLU A 123 -23.23 12.58 10.44
CA GLU A 123 -22.40 11.43 10.81
C GLU A 123 -21.77 10.76 9.58
N VAL A 124 -22.51 10.68 8.48
CA VAL A 124 -22.04 10.10 7.23
C VAL A 124 -21.00 11.03 6.58
N LEU A 125 -21.25 12.34 6.61
CA LEU A 125 -20.29 13.32 6.11
C LEU A 125 -18.99 13.27 6.92
N CYS A 126 -19.07 13.34 8.25
CA CYS A 126 -17.91 13.28 9.14
C CYS A 126 -17.11 11.98 8.96
N HIS A 127 -17.79 10.84 8.84
CA HIS A 127 -17.11 9.57 8.57
C HIS A 127 -16.37 9.59 7.22
N ARG A 128 -16.99 10.13 6.17
CA ARG A 128 -16.31 10.29 4.86
C ARG A 128 -15.10 11.21 4.97
N LEU A 129 -15.20 12.31 5.71
CA LEU A 129 -14.09 13.23 5.93
C LEU A 129 -12.91 12.53 6.64
N GLY A 130 -13.21 11.67 7.61
CA GLY A 130 -12.21 10.86 8.33
C GLY A 130 -11.36 9.96 7.43
N LEU A 131 -11.91 9.49 6.30
CA LEU A 131 -11.25 8.55 5.38
C LEU A 131 -10.39 9.21 4.30
N ILE A 132 -10.32 10.55 4.25
CA ILE A 132 -9.56 11.24 3.22
C ILE A 132 -8.08 11.25 3.61
N PRO A 133 -7.17 10.72 2.77
CA PRO A 133 -5.75 10.70 3.08
C PRO A 133 -5.16 12.11 3.07
N ILE A 134 -4.37 12.42 4.10
CA ILE A 134 -3.71 13.71 4.28
C ILE A 134 -2.24 13.57 3.91
N TYR A 135 -1.78 14.47 3.05
CA TYR A 135 -0.36 14.65 2.79
C TYR A 135 0.27 15.46 3.94
N ALA A 136 0.78 14.75 4.94
CA ALA A 136 1.51 15.29 6.07
C ALA A 136 2.41 14.22 6.69
N ASP A 137 3.67 14.57 6.98
CA ASP A 137 4.61 13.64 7.61
C ASP A 137 4.31 13.49 9.11
N ALA A 138 3.74 12.34 9.50
CA ALA A 138 3.36 12.03 10.88
C ALA A 138 4.55 12.04 11.86
N ARG A 139 5.79 11.99 11.39
CA ARG A 139 6.98 12.06 12.26
C ARG A 139 7.19 13.45 12.87
N GLN A 140 6.63 14.48 12.26
CA GLN A 140 6.72 15.86 12.74
C GLN A 140 5.69 16.18 13.84
N PHE A 141 4.79 15.24 14.14
CA PHE A 141 3.72 15.41 15.11
C PHE A 141 3.85 14.43 16.27
N THR A 142 3.42 14.87 17.44
CA THR A 142 3.31 14.02 18.63
C THR A 142 1.95 13.34 18.68
N PHE A 143 1.86 12.19 19.34
CA PHE A 143 0.57 11.53 19.56
C PHE A 143 -0.30 12.38 20.50
N PRO A 144 -1.63 12.43 20.28
CA PRO A 144 -2.52 13.09 21.21
C PRO A 144 -2.46 12.42 22.59
N PRO A 145 -2.67 13.16 23.68
CA PRO A 145 -2.74 12.56 25.01
C PRO A 145 -3.90 11.56 25.08
N PRO A 146 -3.83 10.55 25.97
CA PRO A 146 -4.95 9.66 26.20
C PRO A 146 -6.19 10.48 26.63
N PRO A 147 -7.41 10.01 26.32
CA PRO A 147 -8.61 10.73 26.70
C PRO A 147 -8.64 10.92 28.23
N ASN A 148 -8.67 12.18 28.68
CA ASN A 148 -8.76 12.52 30.10
C ASN A 148 -10.11 12.01 30.64
N SER A 149 -10.08 11.12 31.62
CA SER A 149 -11.29 10.60 32.31
C SER A 149 -12.14 11.68 33.01
N SER A 150 -11.66 12.93 33.07
CA SER A 150 -12.27 14.06 33.77
C SER A 150 -13.01 15.05 32.87
N ALA A 151 -12.87 14.96 31.54
CA ALA A 151 -13.65 15.74 30.59
C ALA A 151 -14.78 14.87 30.04
N THR A 152 -15.92 14.89 30.73
CA THR A 152 -17.28 14.52 30.29
C THR A 152 -17.39 13.65 29.02
N GLN A 153 -16.91 12.40 29.08
CA GLN A 153 -17.37 11.36 28.15
C GLN A 153 -18.79 10.92 28.55
N GLN A 154 -19.75 11.82 28.45
CA GLN A 154 -21.16 11.48 28.48
C GLN A 154 -21.63 11.44 27.03
N ILE A 155 -21.56 10.24 26.44
CA ILE A 155 -22.23 9.84 25.19
C ILE A 155 -21.56 10.37 23.90
N ASN A 156 -20.59 9.62 23.32
CA ASN A 156 -20.14 9.55 21.90
C ASN A 156 -20.12 10.81 20.99
N THR A 157 -20.30 12.00 21.53
CA THR A 157 -20.44 13.29 20.87
C THR A 157 -19.91 14.29 21.87
N ASP A 158 -18.68 14.75 21.68
CA ASP A 158 -18.16 15.87 22.44
C ASP A 158 -18.92 17.11 21.97
N ILE A 159 -20.06 17.42 22.60
CA ILE A 159 -20.75 18.69 22.40
C ILE A 159 -19.91 19.73 23.13
N LEU A 160 -18.86 20.21 22.47
CA LEU A 160 -18.06 21.31 22.98
C LEU A 160 -18.79 22.61 22.66
N GLU A 161 -19.02 23.44 23.68
CA GLU A 161 -19.61 24.77 23.51
C GLU A 161 -18.76 25.67 22.59
N MET A 162 -17.47 25.36 22.45
CA MET A 162 -16.52 26.06 21.59
C MET A 162 -15.50 25.10 20.98
N GLU A 163 -15.05 25.38 19.76
CA GLU A 163 -13.91 24.70 19.16
C GLU A 163 -12.65 24.95 20.00
N PRO A 164 -11.93 23.90 20.44
CA PRO A 164 -10.69 24.05 21.19
C PRO A 164 -9.59 24.61 20.29
N SER A 165 -8.68 25.41 20.87
CA SER A 165 -7.53 25.93 20.14
C SER A 165 -6.62 24.80 19.65
N ALA A 166 -6.27 24.83 18.37
CA ALA A 166 -5.40 23.81 17.77
C ALA A 166 -3.99 23.87 18.36
N ASN A 167 -3.51 22.74 18.88
CA ASN A 167 -2.12 22.59 19.32
C ASN A 167 -1.21 22.36 18.09
N PRO A 168 -0.26 23.26 17.79
CA PRO A 168 0.56 23.18 16.59
C PRO A 168 1.47 21.94 16.52
N GLU A 169 1.81 21.31 17.65
CA GLU A 169 2.68 20.12 17.71
C GLU A 169 1.91 18.80 17.53
N GLN A 170 0.58 18.84 17.66
CA GLN A 170 -0.29 17.65 17.68
C GLN A 170 -1.30 17.65 16.54
N ASN A 171 -1.75 18.83 16.11
CA ASN A 171 -2.91 18.98 15.24
C ASN A 171 -2.59 19.71 13.94
N LEU A 172 -3.24 19.27 12.87
CA LEU A 172 -3.43 20.06 11.64
C LEU A 172 -4.91 20.39 11.48
N VAL A 173 -5.22 21.62 11.09
CA VAL A 173 -6.60 22.06 10.89
C VAL A 173 -6.86 22.35 9.42
N PHE A 174 -7.93 21.77 8.89
CA PHE A 174 -8.47 22.08 7.57
C PHE A 174 -9.90 22.60 7.71
N ALA A 175 -10.23 23.69 7.03
CA ALA A 175 -11.56 24.25 7.05
C ALA A 175 -12.20 24.19 5.65
N ILE A 176 -13.48 23.92 5.60
CA ILE A 176 -14.32 24.00 4.41
C ILE A 176 -15.45 24.97 4.69
N ASN A 177 -15.67 25.91 3.76
CA ASN A 177 -16.82 26.81 3.78
C ASN A 177 -17.28 26.95 2.32
N VAL A 178 -18.38 26.27 2.01
CA VAL A 178 -18.88 26.10 0.65
C VAL A 178 -20.37 26.40 0.65
N THR A 179 -20.76 27.41 -0.12
CA THR A 179 -22.17 27.75 -0.35
C THR A 179 -22.48 27.63 -1.84
N CYS A 180 -23.53 26.90 -2.17
CA CYS A 180 -23.95 26.69 -3.54
C CYS A 180 -24.73 27.92 -4.05
N PRO A 181 -24.27 28.61 -5.12
CA PRO A 181 -24.89 29.85 -5.57
C PRO A 181 -26.30 29.60 -6.08
N SER A 182 -27.25 30.46 -5.67
CA SER A 182 -28.58 30.50 -6.26
C SER A 182 -28.49 30.96 -7.71
N VAL A 183 -29.08 30.21 -8.64
CA VAL A 183 -29.18 30.62 -10.04
C VAL A 183 -30.16 31.79 -10.11
N SER A 184 -29.66 33.02 -10.00
CA SER A 184 -30.49 34.19 -10.27
C SER A 184 -30.91 34.14 -11.74
N LYS A 185 -32.22 34.00 -12.01
CA LYS A 185 -32.76 34.19 -13.34
C LYS A 185 -32.45 35.64 -13.75
N GLY A 186 -31.47 35.83 -14.63
CA GLY A 186 -31.18 37.13 -15.20
C GLY A 186 -32.46 37.73 -15.79
N LYS A 187 -32.87 38.92 -15.31
CA LYS A 187 -33.95 39.70 -15.92
C LYS A 187 -33.62 39.91 -17.40
N LYS A 188 -34.37 39.26 -18.31
CA LYS A 188 -34.40 39.66 -19.72
C LYS A 188 -34.78 41.14 -19.78
N LYS A 189 -33.84 42.03 -20.10
CA LYS A 189 -34.15 43.42 -20.48
C LYS A 189 -35.06 43.35 -21.71
N ARG A 190 -36.34 43.71 -21.56
CA ARG A 190 -37.27 43.90 -22.69
C ARG A 190 -36.76 45.10 -23.51
N GLY A 191 -36.11 44.81 -24.63
CA GLY A 191 -35.84 45.79 -25.68
C GLY A 191 -37.13 46.16 -26.41
N LYS A 192 -37.28 47.44 -26.75
CA LYS A 192 -38.45 48.06 -27.38
C LYS A 192 -38.84 47.36 -28.69
N GLU A 193 -40.13 47.10 -28.85
CA GLU A 193 -40.75 46.68 -30.10
C GLU A 193 -40.77 47.83 -31.12
N GLY A 194 -40.26 47.55 -32.31
CA GLY A 194 -40.39 48.35 -33.53
C GLY A 194 -40.98 47.48 -34.65
N ASN A 195 -42.31 47.47 -34.70
CA ASN A 195 -43.24 47.32 -35.83
C ASN A 195 -42.76 46.77 -37.20
N VAL A 196 -43.25 45.58 -37.62
CA VAL A 196 -43.53 45.15 -39.03
C VAL A 196 -44.58 44.00 -39.01
N PRO A 197 -45.53 43.87 -39.97
CA PRO A 197 -46.85 43.27 -39.76
C PRO A 197 -47.05 41.80 -40.20
N GLN A 198 -48.23 41.30 -39.83
CA GLN A 198 -48.85 39.97 -39.94
C GLN A 198 -48.72 39.20 -41.27
N LYS A 199 -48.65 37.87 -41.16
CA LYS A 199 -49.52 36.93 -41.89
C LYS A 199 -49.67 35.60 -41.12
N GLU A 200 -50.92 35.20 -40.88
CA GLU A 200 -51.32 33.92 -40.29
C GLU A 200 -51.23 32.79 -41.32
N GLY A 201 -50.92 31.57 -40.86
CA GLY A 201 -51.15 30.36 -41.63
C GLY A 201 -50.32 29.14 -41.20
N GLN A 202 -50.97 28.27 -40.42
CA GLN A 202 -50.75 26.82 -40.30
C GLN A 202 -49.73 26.28 -39.28
N GLN A 203 -50.29 25.37 -38.47
CA GLN A 203 -49.66 24.52 -37.48
C GLN A 203 -48.57 23.64 -38.09
N GLN A 204 -47.43 23.56 -37.40
CA GLN A 204 -46.59 22.38 -37.43
C GLN A 204 -45.97 22.13 -36.04
N ILE A 205 -46.06 20.87 -35.65
CA ILE A 205 -45.45 20.26 -34.48
C ILE A 205 -43.93 20.19 -34.73
N GLY A 206 -43.13 20.77 -33.85
CA GLY A 206 -41.67 20.55 -33.70
C GLY A 206 -41.35 20.54 -32.20
N SER A 207 -40.60 19.63 -31.59
CA SER A 207 -39.27 19.07 -31.90
C SER A 207 -38.18 20.14 -32.11
N GLY A 208 -37.11 20.04 -31.32
CA GLY A 208 -35.89 20.87 -31.37
C GLY A 208 -35.89 22.01 -30.34
N SER A 209 -35.08 21.95 -29.27
CA SER A 209 -33.62 22.19 -29.21
C SER A 209 -33.27 23.67 -28.97
N ASP A 210 -33.02 24.01 -27.71
CA ASP A 210 -32.22 25.17 -27.30
C ASP A 210 -31.02 24.57 -26.53
N SER A 211 -29.83 24.41 -27.12
CA SER A 211 -28.89 25.48 -27.53
C SER A 211 -28.58 26.46 -26.39
N GLU A 212 -28.10 25.96 -25.25
CA GLU A 212 -27.32 26.76 -24.29
C GLU A 212 -25.85 26.32 -24.31
N GLU A 213 -25.15 26.69 -25.37
CA GLU A 213 -23.71 26.97 -25.29
C GLU A 213 -23.54 28.25 -24.48
N GLY A 214 -23.31 28.10 -23.16
CA GLY A 214 -23.08 29.24 -22.28
C GLY A 214 -22.52 28.82 -20.92
N ALA A 215 -21.28 29.24 -20.65
CA ALA A 215 -20.51 29.11 -19.41
C ALA A 215 -19.88 27.74 -19.14
N ILE A 216 -18.93 27.36 -20.00
CA ILE A 216 -17.89 26.39 -19.68
C ILE A 216 -17.00 26.97 -18.57
N GLY A 217 -16.84 26.24 -17.46
CA GLY A 217 -15.72 26.43 -16.54
C GLY A 217 -15.76 27.62 -15.58
N ALA A 218 -16.93 28.14 -15.18
CA ALA A 218 -16.98 29.11 -14.10
C ALA A 218 -16.65 28.43 -12.76
N LYS A 219 -15.40 28.59 -12.28
CA LYS A 219 -15.07 28.39 -10.86
C LYS A 219 -15.93 29.37 -10.08
N ALA A 220 -17.02 28.89 -9.48
CA ALA A 220 -17.71 29.69 -8.47
C ALA A 220 -16.71 29.92 -7.34
N SER A 221 -16.62 31.17 -6.87
CA SER A 221 -15.97 31.51 -5.61
C SER A 221 -16.57 30.63 -4.51
N GLY A 222 -15.82 29.64 -4.02
CA GLY A 222 -16.27 28.75 -2.92
C GLY A 222 -16.31 27.25 -3.23
N GLY A 223 -15.38 26.68 -4.01
CA GLY A 223 -15.09 25.23 -3.98
C GLY A 223 -16.13 24.27 -4.60
N CYS A 224 -17.26 24.77 -5.10
CA CYS A 224 -18.30 24.01 -5.80
C CYS A 224 -18.09 24.01 -7.33
N ILE A 225 -18.18 22.85 -7.98
CA ILE A 225 -18.14 22.72 -9.45
C ILE A 225 -19.49 22.21 -9.96
N ARG A 226 -20.08 22.92 -10.93
CA ARG A 226 -21.36 22.51 -11.53
C ARG A 226 -21.18 21.23 -12.36
N GLU A 227 -22.02 20.23 -12.11
CA GLU A 227 -22.03 18.95 -12.82
C GLU A 227 -22.47 19.14 -14.28
N ARG A 228 -21.80 18.47 -15.23
CA ARG A 228 -22.17 18.47 -16.65
C ARG A 228 -23.40 17.58 -16.87
N GLY A 229 -24.32 17.97 -17.76
CA GLY A 229 -25.43 17.10 -18.20
C GLY A 229 -26.80 17.38 -17.60
N GLY A 230 -27.12 18.64 -17.26
CA GLY A 230 -28.52 19.05 -16.98
C GLY A 230 -29.08 18.65 -15.62
N SER A 231 -28.34 17.89 -14.80
CA SER A 231 -28.77 17.51 -13.44
C SER A 231 -28.98 18.71 -12.53
N GLY A 232 -28.29 19.84 -12.78
CA GLY A 232 -28.30 21.05 -11.95
C GLY A 232 -27.58 20.90 -10.60
N ASN A 233 -26.81 19.83 -10.42
CA ASN A 233 -26.04 19.59 -9.19
C ASN A 233 -24.76 20.42 -9.16
N TRP A 234 -24.32 20.75 -7.95
CA TRP A 234 -22.99 21.25 -7.67
C TRP A 234 -22.23 20.23 -6.85
N VAL A 235 -21.03 19.87 -7.29
CA VAL A 235 -20.20 18.85 -6.65
C VAL A 235 -19.13 19.55 -5.81
N VAL A 236 -19.01 19.13 -4.56
CA VAL A 236 -17.97 19.57 -3.63
C VAL A 236 -16.86 18.54 -3.62
N TYR A 237 -15.64 18.98 -3.89
CA TYR A 237 -14.45 18.14 -3.90
C TYR A 237 -13.54 18.43 -2.71
N THR A 238 -12.61 17.53 -2.41
CA THR A 238 -11.57 17.73 -1.38
C THR A 238 -10.69 18.97 -1.61
N SER A 239 -10.53 19.41 -2.86
CA SER A 239 -9.86 20.67 -3.19
C SER A 239 -10.56 21.92 -2.66
N ALA A 240 -11.80 21.82 -2.16
CA ALA A 240 -12.51 22.93 -1.51
C ALA A 240 -11.97 23.26 -0.10
N PHE A 241 -11.22 22.34 0.52
CA PHE A 241 -10.64 22.58 1.83
C PHE A 241 -9.46 23.55 1.77
N GLY A 242 -9.38 24.42 2.77
CA GLY A 242 -8.22 25.26 3.03
C GLY A 242 -7.52 24.84 4.32
N TRP A 243 -6.20 24.63 4.26
CA TRP A 243 -5.37 24.46 5.44
C TRP A 243 -5.31 25.75 6.28
N LYS A 244 -5.51 25.61 7.59
CA LYS A 244 -5.45 26.70 8.59
C LYS A 244 -4.23 26.47 9.50
N PRO A 245 -3.07 27.09 9.21
CA PRO A 245 -1.88 26.92 10.04
C PRO A 245 -2.08 27.52 11.43
N SER A 246 -1.60 26.81 12.45
CA SER A 246 -1.54 27.29 13.85
C SER A 246 -0.09 27.53 14.28
N GLY A 247 0.14 28.55 15.12
CA GLY A 247 1.48 28.90 15.63
C GLY A 247 2.52 29.09 14.53
N GLU A 248 3.65 28.40 14.64
CA GLU A 248 4.79 28.47 13.70
C GLU A 248 4.67 27.55 12.48
N GLN A 249 3.57 26.79 12.35
CA GLN A 249 3.38 25.83 11.25
C GLN A 249 3.48 26.49 9.86
N ARG A 250 3.06 27.75 9.73
CA ARG A 250 3.18 28.50 8.46
C ARG A 250 4.64 28.61 8.00
N LYS A 251 5.59 28.74 8.93
CA LYS A 251 7.03 28.78 8.62
C LYS A 251 7.58 27.38 8.41
N GLN A 252 7.21 26.43 9.26
CA GLN A 252 7.67 25.03 9.18
C GLN A 252 7.31 24.37 7.85
N PHE A 253 6.09 24.60 7.35
CA PHE A 253 5.58 24.00 6.12
C PHE A 253 5.54 24.99 4.94
N ALA A 254 6.37 26.02 4.94
CA ALA A 254 6.37 27.03 3.88
C ALA A 254 6.67 26.45 2.48
N ASN A 255 7.55 25.44 2.41
CA ASN A 255 7.98 24.82 1.16
C ASN A 255 7.05 23.69 0.69
N ASP A 256 6.49 22.92 1.63
CA ASP A 256 5.64 21.77 1.35
C ASP A 256 4.43 21.77 2.31
N PRO A 257 3.37 22.53 1.97
CA PRO A 257 2.23 22.71 2.86
C PRO A 257 1.36 21.45 2.94
N PRO A 258 0.81 21.14 4.13
CA PRO A 258 -0.18 20.09 4.31
C PRO A 258 -1.40 20.30 3.41
N ARG A 259 -1.86 19.21 2.81
CA ARG A 259 -3.00 19.18 1.88
C ARG A 259 -3.62 17.79 1.88
N PHE A 260 -4.78 17.63 1.26
CA PHE A 260 -5.27 16.29 0.92
C PHE A 260 -4.47 15.72 -0.25
N VAL A 261 -4.21 14.42 -0.24
CA VAL A 261 -3.43 13.75 -1.29
C VAL A 261 -4.14 13.89 -2.64
N HIS A 262 -5.43 13.60 -2.67
CA HIS A 262 -6.27 13.68 -3.87
C HIS A 262 -7.23 14.87 -3.75
N GLY A 263 -7.17 15.80 -4.71
CA GLY A 263 -8.00 17.02 -4.73
C GLY A 263 -9.39 16.85 -5.38
N ASP A 264 -9.67 15.67 -5.91
CA ASP A 264 -10.82 15.30 -6.73
C ASP A 264 -11.73 14.25 -6.09
N ILE A 265 -11.51 13.93 -4.80
CA ILE A 265 -12.44 13.09 -4.04
C ILE A 265 -13.74 13.86 -3.82
N ILE A 266 -14.86 13.26 -4.22
CA ILE A 266 -16.19 13.84 -4.05
C ILE A 266 -16.62 13.74 -2.58
N LEU A 267 -16.94 14.88 -1.98
CA LEU A 267 -17.43 14.98 -0.61
C LEU A 267 -18.95 14.89 -0.58
N ALA A 268 -19.62 15.80 -1.31
CA ALA A 268 -21.06 15.95 -1.33
C ALA A 268 -21.54 16.51 -2.67
N LYS A 269 -22.82 16.28 -2.98
CA LYS A 269 -23.53 16.98 -4.06
C LYS A 269 -24.56 17.91 -3.45
N LEU A 270 -24.55 19.17 -3.87
CA LEU A 270 -25.38 20.25 -3.36
C LEU A 270 -26.33 20.78 -4.42
N ARG A 271 -27.44 21.35 -3.95
CA ARG A 271 -28.41 22.15 -4.69
C ARG A 271 -28.25 23.64 -4.35
N PRO A 272 -28.72 24.54 -5.24
CA PRO A 272 -28.63 25.99 -5.00
C PRO A 272 -29.23 26.38 -3.64
N GLY A 273 -28.49 27.15 -2.86
CA GLY A 273 -28.87 27.57 -1.51
C GLY A 273 -28.43 26.62 -0.37
N GLN A 274 -27.89 25.44 -0.68
CA GLN A 274 -27.28 24.58 0.33
C GLN A 274 -25.83 24.98 0.61
N GLU A 275 -25.39 24.69 1.82
CA GLU A 275 -24.06 25.05 2.32
C GLU A 275 -23.49 23.99 3.27
N ILE A 276 -22.16 23.92 3.31
CA ILE A 276 -21.38 23.10 4.23
C ILE A 276 -20.27 23.99 4.80
N GLU A 277 -20.24 24.12 6.13
CA GLU A 277 -19.20 24.80 6.88
C GLU A 277 -18.69 23.92 8.02
N ALA A 278 -17.41 23.56 7.97
CA ALA A 278 -16.77 22.72 8.98
C ALA A 278 -15.28 23.05 9.18
N SER A 279 -14.80 22.82 10.40
CA SER A 279 -13.38 22.78 10.76
C SER A 279 -13.00 21.35 11.14
N CYS A 280 -11.93 20.81 10.56
CA CYS A 280 -11.49 19.43 10.70
C CYS A 280 -10.12 19.39 11.36
N HIS A 281 -10.03 18.77 12.54
CA HIS A 281 -8.79 18.58 13.27
C HIS A 281 -8.23 17.19 12.99
N CYS A 282 -7.00 17.18 12.50
CA CYS A 282 -6.28 15.99 12.13
C CYS A 282 -5.24 15.68 13.20
N VAL A 283 -5.12 14.41 13.55
CA VAL A 283 -4.21 13.94 14.58
C VAL A 283 -3.38 12.78 14.05
N LYS A 284 -2.27 12.51 14.74
CA LYS A 284 -1.47 11.32 14.52
C LYS A 284 -2.14 10.10 15.15
N GLY A 285 -2.31 9.03 14.38
CA GLY A 285 -2.86 7.76 14.84
C GLY A 285 -2.21 6.56 14.15
N ILE A 286 -2.64 5.35 14.51
CA ILE A 286 -2.15 4.08 13.95
C ILE A 286 -3.31 3.27 13.36
N GLY A 287 -3.04 2.51 12.29
CA GLY A 287 -4.06 1.72 11.59
C GLY A 287 -4.73 0.64 12.46
N ARG A 288 -4.08 0.22 13.56
CA ARG A 288 -4.63 -0.72 14.55
C ARG A 288 -5.84 -0.15 15.30
N ASP A 289 -5.86 1.17 15.52
CA ASP A 289 -6.96 1.85 16.18
C ASP A 289 -8.14 2.05 15.22
N HIS A 290 -7.85 2.58 14.03
CA HIS A 290 -8.84 2.73 12.97
C HIS A 290 -8.21 2.65 11.59
N ALA A 291 -8.89 2.01 10.63
CA ALA A 291 -8.37 1.78 9.28
C ALA A 291 -8.02 3.07 8.51
N LYS A 292 -8.64 4.21 8.86
CA LYS A 292 -8.32 5.54 8.31
C LYS A 292 -6.88 5.98 8.53
N PHE A 293 -6.21 5.40 9.53
CA PHE A 293 -4.80 5.66 9.82
C PHE A 293 -3.85 4.67 9.11
N SER A 294 -4.35 3.72 8.32
CA SER A 294 -3.48 2.87 7.49
C SER A 294 -2.79 3.72 6.43
N PRO A 295 -1.45 3.78 6.40
CA PRO A 295 -0.73 4.55 5.39
C PRO A 295 -0.59 3.83 4.05
N VAL A 296 -1.01 2.56 3.98
CA VAL A 296 -1.02 1.74 2.78
C VAL A 296 -2.45 1.49 2.33
N ALA A 297 -2.69 1.54 1.01
CA ALA A 297 -3.91 1.05 0.40
C ALA A 297 -3.94 -0.48 0.56
N THR A 298 -2.83 -1.13 0.20
CA THR A 298 -2.59 -2.54 0.48
C THR A 298 -1.10 -2.80 0.65
N ALA A 299 -0.79 -3.76 1.52
CA ALA A 299 0.56 -4.32 1.65
C ALA A 299 0.43 -5.83 1.70
N THR A 300 0.96 -6.50 0.68
CA THR A 300 0.86 -7.95 0.54
C THR A 300 2.20 -8.53 0.13
N TYR A 301 2.30 -9.84 0.27
CA TYR A 301 3.39 -10.58 -0.34
C TYR A 301 2.84 -11.87 -0.95
N ARG A 302 3.57 -12.39 -1.92
CA ARG A 302 3.43 -13.77 -2.41
C ARG A 302 4.81 -14.42 -2.47
N LEU A 303 4.85 -15.74 -2.34
CA LEU A 303 6.09 -16.49 -2.54
C LEU A 303 6.40 -16.56 -4.05
N LEU A 304 7.69 -16.54 -4.41
CA LEU A 304 8.12 -16.73 -5.80
C LEU A 304 7.67 -18.11 -6.30
N PRO A 305 6.87 -18.20 -7.38
CA PRO A 305 6.53 -19.48 -7.98
C PRO A 305 7.76 -20.20 -8.52
N GLN A 306 7.75 -21.51 -8.41
CA GLN A 306 8.71 -22.41 -9.01
C GLN A 306 7.95 -23.43 -9.84
N ILE A 307 8.27 -23.50 -11.13
CA ILE A 307 7.68 -24.44 -12.06
C ILE A 307 8.84 -25.30 -12.59
N LYS A 308 8.74 -26.62 -12.44
CA LYS A 308 9.70 -27.55 -13.04
C LYS A 308 8.98 -28.44 -14.05
N LEU A 309 9.52 -28.55 -15.25
CA LEU A 309 9.05 -29.50 -16.25
C LEU A 309 9.77 -30.83 -16.01
N LYS A 310 9.02 -31.89 -15.69
CA LYS A 310 9.55 -33.25 -15.51
C LYS A 310 9.80 -33.95 -16.84
N LYS A 311 9.10 -33.52 -17.89
CA LYS A 311 9.17 -34.05 -19.25
C LYS A 311 9.87 -33.03 -20.16
N ASP A 312 10.78 -33.48 -21.02
CA ASP A 312 11.48 -32.62 -21.98
C ASP A 312 10.74 -32.47 -23.33
N ASN A 313 9.98 -33.50 -23.74
CA ASN A 313 9.32 -33.55 -25.04
C ASN A 313 7.81 -33.40 -24.90
N PHE A 314 7.25 -32.35 -25.52
CA PHE A 314 5.82 -32.12 -25.62
C PHE A 314 5.42 -32.08 -27.08
N ASP A 315 4.32 -32.77 -27.43
CA ASP A 315 3.74 -32.66 -28.76
C ASP A 315 3.19 -31.24 -28.97
N GLU A 316 2.92 -30.85 -30.22
CA GLU A 316 2.49 -29.49 -30.53
C GLU A 316 1.20 -29.07 -29.80
N GLU A 317 0.23 -29.99 -29.71
CA GLU A 317 -1.02 -29.77 -28.98
C GLU A 317 -0.77 -29.69 -27.46
N GLN A 318 0.10 -30.55 -26.92
CA GLN A 318 0.48 -30.55 -25.51
C GLN A 318 1.19 -29.25 -25.12
N ALA A 319 2.12 -28.77 -25.97
CA ALA A 319 2.85 -27.54 -25.76
C ALA A 319 1.93 -26.32 -25.78
N ALA A 320 0.99 -26.26 -26.75
CA ALA A 320 0.01 -25.19 -26.83
C ALA A 320 -0.93 -25.19 -25.61
N ARG A 321 -1.41 -26.36 -25.20
CA ARG A 321 -2.24 -26.54 -24.02
C ARG A 321 -1.49 -26.13 -22.75
N LEU A 322 -0.26 -26.59 -22.59
CA LEU A 322 0.61 -26.22 -21.48
C LEU A 322 0.81 -24.71 -21.39
N GLN A 323 1.09 -24.03 -22.52
CA GLN A 323 1.18 -22.57 -22.56
C GLN A 323 -0.13 -21.89 -22.13
N SER A 324 -1.28 -22.41 -22.57
CA SER A 324 -2.60 -21.86 -22.20
C SER A 324 -2.98 -22.11 -20.73
N SER A 325 -2.39 -23.11 -20.08
CA SER A 325 -2.63 -23.40 -18.67
C SER A 325 -1.94 -22.41 -17.72
N PHE A 326 -0.92 -21.67 -18.20
CA PHE A 326 -0.16 -20.71 -17.41
C PHE A 326 -0.43 -19.26 -17.84
N SER A 327 0.00 -18.32 -17.00
CA SER A 327 -0.10 -16.90 -17.32
C SER A 327 0.76 -16.55 -18.55
N THR A 328 0.33 -15.59 -19.36
CA THR A 328 1.01 -15.23 -20.62
C THR A 328 2.47 -14.91 -20.37
N GLY A 329 3.37 -15.61 -21.08
CA GLY A 329 4.80 -15.36 -20.98
C GLY A 329 5.55 -16.12 -19.89
N VAL A 330 4.86 -16.98 -19.13
CA VAL A 330 5.49 -17.88 -18.15
C VAL A 330 6.19 -19.03 -18.84
N ILE A 331 5.53 -19.69 -19.80
CA ILE A 331 6.07 -20.81 -20.57
C ILE A 331 6.47 -20.34 -21.97
N GLY A 332 7.75 -20.53 -22.30
CA GLY A 332 8.30 -20.27 -23.63
C GLY A 332 8.39 -21.57 -24.44
N ARG A 333 8.39 -21.42 -25.78
CA ARG A 333 8.70 -22.49 -26.72
C ARG A 333 9.74 -21.96 -27.68
N ASP A 334 10.83 -22.70 -27.83
CA ASP A 334 11.86 -22.39 -28.80
C ASP A 334 11.37 -22.75 -30.21
N GLU A 335 11.37 -21.79 -31.13
CA GLU A 335 10.91 -21.96 -32.50
C GLU A 335 11.83 -22.87 -33.33
N GLN A 336 13.11 -22.98 -32.98
CA GLN A 336 14.08 -23.78 -33.74
C GLN A 336 14.10 -25.24 -33.29
N THR A 337 14.04 -25.47 -31.97
CA THR A 337 14.14 -26.82 -31.40
C THR A 337 12.77 -27.41 -31.02
N GLY A 338 11.72 -26.60 -30.98
CA GLY A 338 10.41 -26.99 -30.48
C GLY A 338 10.34 -27.19 -28.96
N ARG A 339 11.46 -27.01 -28.24
CA ARG A 339 11.57 -27.29 -26.80
C ARG A 339 10.77 -26.29 -25.99
N VAL A 340 10.01 -26.80 -25.02
CA VAL A 340 9.26 -25.98 -24.06
C VAL A 340 10.12 -25.74 -22.82
N TYR A 341 10.11 -24.50 -22.31
CA TYR A 341 10.87 -24.12 -21.13
C TYR A 341 10.12 -23.07 -20.29
N VAL A 342 10.46 -22.97 -19.02
CA VAL A 342 9.93 -21.92 -18.14
C VAL A 342 10.73 -20.64 -18.39
N ARG A 343 10.08 -19.62 -18.94
CA ARG A 343 10.68 -18.32 -19.26
C ARG A 343 10.71 -17.40 -18.04
N ASP A 344 9.56 -17.19 -17.42
CA ASP A 344 9.43 -16.34 -16.24
C ASP A 344 8.37 -16.87 -15.27
N ALA A 345 8.81 -17.60 -14.25
CA ALA A 345 7.93 -18.11 -13.21
C ALA A 345 7.34 -16.99 -12.33
N ARG A 346 7.98 -15.80 -12.26
CA ARG A 346 7.49 -14.66 -11.46
C ARG A 346 6.14 -14.18 -11.99
N ALA A 347 5.97 -14.14 -13.31
CA ALA A 347 4.74 -13.68 -13.94
C ALA A 347 3.53 -14.59 -13.66
N ASP A 348 3.74 -15.79 -13.11
CA ASP A 348 2.64 -16.72 -12.89
C ASP A 348 1.80 -16.39 -11.66
N THR A 349 0.48 -16.59 -11.80
CA THR A 349 -0.52 -16.43 -10.74
C THR A 349 -0.76 -17.73 -9.95
N SER A 350 -0.16 -18.85 -10.36
CA SER A 350 -0.34 -20.18 -9.77
C SER A 350 -1.80 -20.67 -9.83
N SER A 351 -2.44 -20.54 -11.00
CA SER A 351 -3.85 -20.93 -11.25
C SER A 351 -4.13 -22.42 -11.08
N ARG A 352 -3.11 -23.28 -11.23
CA ARG A 352 -3.19 -24.76 -11.19
C ARG A 352 -3.95 -25.40 -12.36
N ASN A 353 -4.26 -24.65 -13.41
CA ASN A 353 -5.01 -25.17 -14.55
C ASN A 353 -4.32 -26.36 -15.25
N VAL A 354 -3.00 -26.51 -15.10
CA VAL A 354 -2.25 -27.64 -15.66
C VAL A 354 -2.72 -29.00 -15.14
N PHE A 355 -3.22 -29.06 -13.89
CA PHE A 355 -3.70 -30.32 -13.30
C PHE A 355 -5.05 -30.78 -13.84
N ILE A 356 -5.78 -29.92 -14.56
CA ILE A 356 -7.03 -30.28 -15.25
C ILE A 356 -6.75 -31.25 -16.41
N HIS A 357 -5.54 -31.21 -16.96
CA HIS A 357 -5.17 -31.99 -18.13
C HIS A 357 -4.46 -33.27 -17.73
N ASP A 358 -5.14 -34.41 -17.89
CA ASP A 358 -4.61 -35.74 -17.56
C ASP A 358 -3.29 -36.06 -18.27
N ASP A 359 -3.07 -35.49 -19.45
CA ASP A 359 -1.86 -35.70 -20.25
C ASP A 359 -0.67 -34.80 -19.83
N LEU A 360 -0.91 -33.79 -18.99
CA LEU A 360 0.09 -32.81 -18.56
C LEU A 360 0.33 -32.79 -17.04
N LYS A 361 -0.62 -33.26 -16.23
CA LYS A 361 -0.57 -33.18 -14.76
C LYS A 361 0.70 -33.80 -14.16
N ASP A 362 1.17 -34.92 -14.71
CA ASP A 362 2.40 -35.60 -14.24
C ASP A 362 3.68 -35.02 -14.86
N ALA A 363 3.55 -34.19 -15.90
CA ALA A 363 4.68 -33.61 -16.62
C ALA A 363 5.20 -32.32 -15.96
N VAL A 364 4.49 -31.76 -14.99
CA VAL A 364 4.81 -30.47 -14.37
C VAL A 364 4.76 -30.56 -12.85
N GLU A 365 5.80 -30.04 -12.20
CA GLU A 365 5.82 -29.75 -10.77
C GLU A 365 5.58 -28.27 -10.55
N MET A 366 4.53 -27.94 -9.80
CA MET A 366 4.30 -26.59 -9.32
C MET A 366 4.71 -26.48 -7.85
N GLY A 367 5.36 -25.39 -7.51
CA GLY A 367 5.73 -25.07 -6.15
C GLY A 367 5.98 -23.58 -5.95
N LYS A 368 6.37 -23.23 -4.73
CA LYS A 368 6.76 -21.86 -4.34
C LYS A 368 7.96 -21.92 -3.42
N LYS A 369 8.93 -21.04 -3.63
CA LYS A 369 10.11 -20.95 -2.75
C LYS A 369 9.69 -20.29 -1.43
N LYS A 370 9.83 -21.01 -0.31
CA LYS A 370 9.38 -20.54 1.02
C LYS A 370 10.13 -19.31 1.52
N THR A 371 11.41 -19.20 1.14
CA THR A 371 12.32 -18.15 1.60
C THR A 371 12.42 -16.95 0.66
N HIS A 372 11.57 -16.88 -0.38
CA HIS A 372 11.58 -15.81 -1.37
C HIS A 372 10.21 -15.15 -1.46
N PHE A 373 10.09 -13.99 -0.84
CA PHE A 373 8.89 -13.18 -0.82
C PHE A 373 8.97 -12.08 -1.87
N ILE A 374 7.91 -11.92 -2.65
CA ILE A 374 7.65 -10.79 -3.53
C ILE A 374 6.65 -9.90 -2.81
N PHE A 375 7.11 -8.77 -2.29
CA PHE A 375 6.27 -7.77 -1.63
C PHE A 375 5.72 -6.77 -2.65
N SER A 376 4.44 -6.43 -2.48
CA SER A 376 3.80 -5.29 -3.13
C SER A 376 3.25 -4.35 -2.04
N VAL A 377 3.68 -3.10 -2.08
CA VAL A 377 3.30 -2.05 -1.13
C VAL A 377 2.77 -0.84 -1.90
N GLU A 378 1.49 -0.56 -1.72
CA GLU A 378 0.78 0.56 -2.33
C GLU A 378 0.48 1.60 -1.24
N SER A 379 1.02 2.81 -1.37
CA SER A 379 0.82 3.92 -0.44
C SER A 379 -0.48 4.67 -0.75
N VAL A 380 -1.15 5.19 0.28
CA VAL A 380 -2.28 6.13 0.11
C VAL A 380 -1.82 7.56 -0.24
N GLY A 381 -0.51 7.78 -0.36
CA GLY A 381 0.09 9.07 -0.76
C GLY A 381 0.46 10.02 0.37
N ALA A 382 0.24 9.65 1.63
CA ALA A 382 0.74 10.42 2.78
C ALA A 382 2.28 10.42 2.86
N LEU A 383 2.91 9.30 2.47
CA LEU A 383 4.36 9.12 2.42
C LEU A 383 4.71 8.16 1.26
N PRO A 384 5.84 8.36 0.54
CA PRO A 384 6.29 7.41 -0.47
C PRO A 384 6.46 5.98 0.06
N SER A 385 6.14 4.98 -0.77
CA SER A 385 6.12 3.56 -0.40
C SER A 385 7.44 3.03 0.16
N HIS A 386 8.58 3.41 -0.44
CA HIS A 386 9.91 3.01 0.06
C HIS A 386 10.21 3.54 1.47
N LYS A 387 9.69 4.73 1.83
CA LYS A 387 9.84 5.27 3.18
C LYS A 387 8.94 4.53 4.16
N LEU A 388 7.74 4.09 3.75
CA LEU A 388 6.85 3.30 4.61
C LEU A 388 7.51 1.99 5.05
N VAL A 389 8.19 1.29 4.13
CA VAL A 389 8.94 0.06 4.48
C VAL A 389 10.04 0.35 5.50
N ILE A 390 10.78 1.45 5.33
CA ILE A 390 11.83 1.86 6.29
C ILE A 390 11.21 2.19 7.66
N GLU A 391 10.11 2.93 7.70
CA GLU A 391 9.44 3.28 8.95
C GLU A 391 8.86 2.03 9.65
N ALA A 392 8.33 1.06 8.90
CA ALA A 392 7.89 -0.21 9.46
C ALA A 392 9.03 -0.97 10.15
N CYS A 393 10.21 -1.04 9.53
CA CYS A 393 11.39 -1.64 10.15
C CYS A 393 11.83 -0.92 11.43
N LYS A 394 11.72 0.42 11.48
CA LYS A 394 12.01 1.19 12.70
C LYS A 394 11.03 0.87 13.82
N VAL A 395 9.73 0.81 13.52
CA VAL A 395 8.69 0.44 14.51
C VAL A 395 8.95 -0.97 15.05
N MET A 396 9.33 -1.92 14.20
CA MET A 396 9.72 -3.27 14.65
C MET A 396 10.91 -3.22 15.62
N ARG A 397 11.95 -2.46 15.29
CA ARG A 397 13.13 -2.30 16.14
C ARG A 397 12.79 -1.67 17.49
N GLU A 398 12.03 -0.57 17.49
CA GLU A 398 11.63 0.14 18.72
C GLU A 398 10.88 -0.76 19.69
N LYS A 399 10.01 -1.65 19.18
CA LYS A 399 9.31 -2.64 20.00
C LYS A 399 10.24 -3.65 20.66
N VAL A 400 11.23 -4.14 19.91
CA VAL A 400 12.22 -5.10 20.43
C VAL A 400 13.14 -4.42 21.44
N ASP A 401 13.60 -3.20 21.16
CA ASP A 401 14.45 -2.44 22.07
C ASP A 401 13.71 -2.13 23.38
N HIS A 402 12.45 -1.70 23.31
CA HIS A 402 11.66 -1.44 24.51
C HIS A 402 11.44 -2.70 25.35
N LEU A 403 11.16 -3.84 24.70
CA LEU A 403 11.03 -5.12 25.39
C LEU A 403 12.35 -5.54 26.06
N ARG A 404 13.48 -5.37 25.35
CA ARG A 404 14.82 -5.63 25.90
C ARG A 404 15.06 -4.80 27.15
N GLU A 405 14.81 -3.49 27.10
CA GLU A 405 14.99 -2.59 28.25
C GLU A 405 14.14 -2.97 29.45
N GLN A 406 12.87 -3.33 29.24
CA GLN A 406 11.98 -3.79 30.32
C GLN A 406 12.50 -5.07 30.97
N ILE A 407 12.96 -6.04 30.16
CA ILE A 407 13.51 -7.29 30.66
C ILE A 407 14.82 -7.05 31.43
N SER A 408 15.76 -6.30 30.84
CA SER A 408 17.04 -5.97 31.48
C SER A 408 16.83 -5.26 32.81
N SER A 409 15.99 -4.22 32.84
CA SER A 409 15.70 -3.49 34.07
C SER A 409 15.14 -4.39 35.17
N ARG A 410 14.28 -5.37 34.83
CA ARG A 410 13.70 -6.29 35.80
C ARG A 410 14.65 -7.36 36.30
N LEU A 411 15.49 -7.90 35.41
CA LEU A 411 16.41 -8.99 35.75
C LEU A 411 17.70 -8.50 36.39
N GLU A 412 18.18 -7.30 36.07
CA GLU A 412 19.35 -6.70 36.73
C GLU A 412 19.07 -6.24 38.18
N MET A 413 17.78 -6.18 38.57
CA MET A 413 17.37 -5.94 39.96
C MET A 413 17.34 -7.20 40.84
N LEU A 414 17.52 -8.40 40.25
CA LEU A 414 17.63 -9.68 40.97
C LEU A 414 19.10 -10.01 41.23
#